data_AF-A0AAJ0GRE2-F1
#
_entry.id   AF-A0AAJ0GRE2-F1
#
_cell.length_a   1.000
_cell.length_b   1.000
_cell.length_c   1.000
_cell.angle_alpha   90.00
_cell.angle_beta   90.00
_cell.angle_gamma   90.00
#
_symmetry.space_group_name_H-M   'P 1'
#
loop_
_entity.id
_entity.type
_entity.pdbx_description
1 polymer ?
#
loop_
_entity_poly.entity_id
_entity_poly.type
_entity_poly.pdbx_seq_one_letter_code
_entity_poly.pdbx_strand_id
1 'polypeptide(L)'
;MRTSYAPLENVSQIRIFYHKGGIHCKGMVLEYNNGGQRAVGECRIMVDHCETFTRPSSIAFVNSGASLYQVKIRVDGPLDDGDEWMHYTMAGTLVFWFSGMKAHMSVEGGFKISHDSQ
;
A
#
# COMPACT_ATOMS: atom_id res chain seq x y z
N MET A 1 -1.95 14.32 14.33
CA MET A 1 -2.08 13.41 13.18
C MET A 1 -0.70 12.87 12.86
N ARG A 2 -0.50 11.55 12.89
CA ARG A 2 0.79 10.95 12.52
C ARG A 2 0.71 10.56 11.05
N THR A 3 1.49 11.24 10.23
CA THR A 3 1.57 11.01 8.78
C THR A 3 2.98 10.53 8.45
N SER A 4 3.06 9.55 7.56
CA SER A 4 4.30 8.95 7.07
C SER A 4 4.23 8.85 5.55
N TYR A 5 5.38 8.91 4.90
CA TYR A 5 5.50 8.95 3.45
C TYR A 5 6.67 8.11 2.96
N ALA A 6 6.49 7.48 1.80
CA ALA A 6 7.54 6.71 1.14
C ALA A 6 7.39 6.79 -0.39
N PRO A 7 8.47 7.04 -1.15
CA PRO A 7 8.43 6.95 -2.61
C PRO A 7 8.13 5.51 -3.05
N LEU A 8 7.38 5.37 -4.13
CA LEU A 8 7.05 4.08 -4.75
C LEU A 8 8.06 3.68 -5.83
N GLU A 9 8.86 4.62 -6.33
CA GLU A 9 9.88 4.36 -7.34
C GLU A 9 11.00 3.46 -6.80
N ASN A 10 11.49 2.56 -7.64
CA ASN A 10 12.61 1.66 -7.36
C ASN A 10 12.41 0.73 -6.14
N VAL A 11 11.16 0.47 -5.76
CA VAL A 11 10.81 -0.49 -4.71
C VAL A 11 11.05 -1.91 -5.24
N SER A 12 11.89 -2.67 -4.54
CA SER A 12 12.22 -4.06 -4.84
C SER A 12 11.32 -5.04 -4.09
N GLN A 13 10.82 -4.66 -2.91
CA GLN A 13 9.98 -5.49 -2.07
C GLN A 13 9.04 -4.64 -1.21
N ILE A 14 7.82 -5.11 -1.00
CA ILE A 14 6.88 -4.52 -0.04
C ILE A 14 6.48 -5.60 0.96
N ARG A 15 6.53 -5.27 2.24
CA ARG A 15 5.94 -6.07 3.31
C ARG A 15 4.76 -5.32 3.91
N ILE A 16 3.58 -5.92 3.87
CA ILE A 16 2.35 -5.34 4.45
C ILE A 16 2.09 -5.99 5.80
N PHE A 17 1.78 -5.17 6.81
CA PHE A 17 1.41 -5.61 8.15
C PHE A 17 -0.09 -5.39 8.36
N TYR A 18 -0.78 -6.41 8.86
CA TYR A 18 -2.24 -6.40 9.04
C TYR A 18 -2.64 -6.44 10.52
N HIS A 19 -3.84 -5.94 10.83
CA HIS A 19 -4.50 -6.23 12.10
C HIS A 19 -4.80 -7.72 12.25
N LYS A 20 -4.91 -8.19 13.51
CA LYS A 20 -5.41 -9.54 13.80
C LYS A 20 -6.79 -9.72 13.14
N GLY A 21 -6.89 -10.65 12.19
CA GLY A 21 -8.07 -10.79 11.31
C GLY A 21 -7.78 -10.58 9.82
N GLY A 22 -6.57 -10.11 9.45
CA GLY A 22 -5.99 -10.21 8.10
C GLY A 22 -6.48 -9.21 7.06
N ILE A 23 -7.57 -8.48 7.30
CA ILE A 23 -8.15 -7.61 6.25
C ILE A 23 -7.57 -6.19 6.30
N HIS A 24 -7.40 -5.62 7.50
CA HIS A 24 -7.07 -4.19 7.66
C HIS A 24 -5.56 -3.96 7.73
N CYS A 25 -5.02 -3.16 6.80
CA CYS A 25 -3.61 -2.76 6.78
C CYS A 25 -3.27 -1.78 7.91
N LYS A 26 -2.19 -2.05 8.65
CA LYS A 26 -1.63 -1.20 9.72
C LYS A 26 -0.43 -0.38 9.25
N GLY A 27 0.35 -0.93 8.34
CA GLY A 27 1.59 -0.32 7.89
C GLY A 27 2.30 -1.17 6.86
N MET A 28 3.31 -0.58 6.25
CA MET A 28 4.11 -1.22 5.22
C MET A 28 5.58 -0.88 5.38
N VAL A 29 6.45 -1.83 5.07
CA VAL A 29 7.88 -1.60 4.87
C VAL A 29 8.18 -1.76 3.39
N LEU A 30 8.71 -0.71 2.78
CA LEU A 30 9.16 -0.66 1.40
C LEU A 30 10.68 -0.80 1.39
N GLU A 31 11.18 -1.82 0.72
CA GLU A 31 12.60 -2.00 0.43
C GLU A 31 12.89 -1.55 -1.00
N TYR A 32 14.00 -0.87 -1.19
CA TYR A 32 14.40 -0.27 -2.46
C TYR A 32 15.56 -1.04 -3.09
N ASN A 33 15.71 -0.92 -4.40
CA ASN A 33 16.79 -1.56 -5.16
C ASN A 33 18.20 -1.22 -4.65
N ASN A 34 18.37 -0.08 -3.98
CA ASN A 34 19.63 0.34 -3.37
C ASN A 34 19.87 -0.24 -1.96
N GLY A 35 19.00 -1.15 -1.48
CA GLY A 35 19.05 -1.74 -0.14
C GLY A 35 18.49 -0.86 0.98
N GLY A 36 18.05 0.36 0.67
CA GLY A 36 17.36 1.23 1.62
C GLY A 36 15.98 0.69 1.99
N GLN A 37 15.46 1.10 3.14
CA GLN A 37 14.11 0.76 3.58
C GLN A 37 13.38 1.98 4.13
N ARG A 38 12.06 2.05 3.92
CA ARG A 38 11.17 3.02 4.55
C ARG A 38 9.91 2.34 5.08
N ALA A 39 9.51 2.72 6.29
CA ALA A 39 8.28 2.26 6.90
C ALA A 39 7.21 3.37 6.86
N VAL A 40 5.98 2.99 6.54
CA VAL A 40 4.78 3.82 6.68
C VAL A 40 3.77 3.13 7.60
N GLY A 41 2.99 3.92 8.34
CA GLY A 41 2.04 3.40 9.32
C GLY A 41 2.72 2.74 10.52
N GLU A 42 2.10 1.68 11.05
CA GLU A 42 2.59 0.89 12.18
C GLU A 42 3.05 -0.50 11.74
N CYS A 43 4.37 -0.73 11.79
CA CYS A 43 4.99 -2.00 11.43
C CYS A 43 5.60 -2.66 12.68
N ARG A 44 5.00 -3.73 13.20
CA ARG A 44 5.56 -4.50 14.33
C ARG A 44 6.12 -5.82 13.82
N ILE A 45 7.42 -5.81 13.53
CA ILE A 45 8.16 -6.97 13.03
C ILE A 45 8.07 -8.12 14.05
N MET A 46 7.83 -9.34 13.57
CA MET A 46 7.60 -10.58 14.34
C MET A 46 6.34 -10.62 15.23
N VAL A 47 5.53 -9.56 15.28
CA VAL A 47 4.31 -9.51 16.10
C VAL A 47 3.05 -9.51 15.24
N ASP A 48 3.01 -8.63 14.24
CA ASP A 48 1.87 -8.53 13.34
C ASP A 48 2.02 -9.54 12.19
N HIS A 49 0.90 -10.12 11.75
CA HIS A 49 0.90 -10.95 10.53
C HIS A 49 1.29 -10.08 9.34
N CYS A 50 2.18 -10.59 8.48
CA CYS A 50 2.64 -9.85 7.33
C CYS A 50 2.78 -10.71 6.08
N GLU A 51 2.49 -10.09 4.93
CA GLU A 51 2.71 -10.66 3.61
C GLU A 51 3.83 -9.88 2.90
N THR A 52 4.62 -10.59 2.11
CA THR A 52 5.77 -10.02 1.39
C THR A 52 5.60 -10.21 -0.11
N PHE A 53 5.77 -9.12 -0.85
CA PHE A 53 5.64 -9.06 -2.30
C PHE A 53 6.94 -8.58 -2.91
N THR A 54 7.53 -9.37 -3.80
CA THR A 54 8.79 -9.04 -4.48
C THR A 54 8.53 -8.48 -5.87
N ARG A 55 9.29 -7.45 -6.27
CA ARG A 55 9.20 -6.76 -7.56
C ARG A 55 7.76 -6.35 -7.89
N PRO A 56 7.13 -5.51 -7.05
CA PRO A 56 5.77 -5.07 -7.30
C PRO A 56 5.69 -4.27 -8.61
N SER A 57 4.62 -4.47 -9.39
CA SER A 57 4.32 -3.71 -10.59
C SER A 57 3.26 -2.63 -10.35
N SER A 58 2.39 -2.84 -9.36
CA SER A 58 1.39 -1.84 -8.93
C SER A 58 0.95 -2.03 -7.49
N ILE A 59 0.36 -0.98 -6.94
CA ILE A 59 -0.31 -0.96 -5.64
C ILE A 59 -1.78 -0.57 -5.84
N ALA A 60 -2.67 -1.30 -5.18
CA ALA A 60 -4.10 -1.02 -5.17
C ALA A 60 -4.64 -1.02 -3.75
N PHE A 61 -5.60 -0.15 -3.48
CA PHE A 61 -6.23 -0.06 -2.17
C PHE A 61 -7.63 0.51 -2.23
N VAL A 62 -8.44 0.15 -1.24
CA VAL A 62 -9.77 0.70 -1.04
C VAL A 62 -9.86 1.35 0.34
N ASN A 63 -10.32 2.61 0.35
CA ASN A 63 -10.74 3.28 1.57
C ASN A 63 -12.25 3.06 1.70
N SER A 64 -12.69 2.33 2.74
CA SER A 64 -14.11 2.17 3.04
C SER A 64 -14.54 3.26 4.02
N GLY A 65 -15.39 4.17 3.54
CA GLY A 65 -15.78 5.39 4.27
C GLY A 65 -14.57 6.24 4.61
N ALA A 66 -14.23 6.32 5.91
CA ALA A 66 -13.10 7.08 6.42
C ALA A 66 -11.97 6.19 6.96
N SER A 67 -11.80 4.96 6.47
CA SER A 67 -10.69 4.09 6.87
C SER A 67 -10.18 3.26 5.70
N LEU A 68 -8.87 3.05 5.65
CA LEU A 68 -8.23 2.05 4.82
C LEU A 68 -8.80 0.68 5.20
N TYR A 69 -9.38 0.00 4.22
CA TYR A 69 -10.01 -1.28 4.42
C TYR A 69 -9.10 -2.40 3.94
N GLN A 70 -8.63 -2.34 2.70
CA GLN A 70 -7.75 -3.36 2.12
C GLN A 70 -6.67 -2.75 1.23
N VAL A 71 -5.51 -3.41 1.21
CA VAL A 71 -4.39 -3.11 0.31
C VAL A 71 -4.01 -4.40 -0.41
N LYS A 72 -3.79 -4.31 -1.71
CA LYS A 72 -3.28 -5.38 -2.57
C LYS A 72 -2.02 -4.88 -3.29
N ILE A 73 -0.98 -5.69 -3.28
CA ILE A 73 0.20 -5.48 -4.12
C ILE A 73 0.14 -6.47 -5.27
N ARG A 74 0.39 -5.98 -6.48
CA ARG A 74 0.48 -6.84 -7.65
C ARG A 74 1.94 -7.00 -8.05
N VAL A 75 2.29 -8.23 -8.40
CA VAL A 75 3.56 -8.55 -9.04
C VAL A 75 3.33 -8.63 -10.54
N ASP A 76 2.30 -9.35 -10.99
CA ASP A 76 1.86 -9.45 -12.39
C ASP A 76 0.34 -9.70 -12.47
N GLY A 77 -0.30 -9.42 -13.63
CA GLY A 77 -1.67 -9.83 -13.96
C GLY A 77 -2.73 -8.71 -14.03
N PRO A 78 -3.94 -9.01 -14.52
CA PRO A 78 -4.99 -8.04 -14.76
C PRO A 78 -5.59 -7.45 -13.46
N LEU A 79 -6.28 -6.31 -13.62
CA LEU A 79 -7.06 -5.68 -12.56
C LEU A 79 -8.45 -6.35 -12.52
N ASP A 80 -8.65 -7.31 -11.63
CA ASP A 80 -9.98 -7.86 -11.32
C ASP A 80 -10.42 -7.39 -9.93
N ASP A 81 -10.50 -6.07 -9.78
CA ASP A 81 -10.98 -5.39 -8.58
C ASP A 81 -12.14 -4.47 -8.99
N GLY A 82 -13.13 -4.28 -8.12
CA GLY A 82 -14.25 -3.39 -8.42
C GLY A 82 -13.85 -1.91 -8.51
N ASP A 83 -14.72 -1.06 -9.04
CA ASP A 83 -14.48 0.37 -9.30
C ASP A 83 -14.08 1.21 -8.07
N GLU A 84 -14.32 0.69 -6.86
CA GLU A 84 -13.95 1.34 -5.59
C GLU A 84 -12.43 1.31 -5.31
N TRP A 85 -11.69 0.45 -6.00
CA TRP A 85 -10.26 0.31 -5.82
C TRP A 85 -9.52 1.44 -6.52
N MET A 86 -8.57 2.03 -5.79
CA MET A 86 -7.64 3.00 -6.34
C MET A 86 -6.35 2.28 -6.74
N HIS A 87 -6.05 2.28 -8.03
CA HIS A 87 -4.90 1.59 -8.61
C HIS A 87 -3.84 2.59 -9.05
N TYR A 88 -2.59 2.34 -8.67
CA TYR A 88 -1.44 3.14 -9.09
C TYR A 88 -0.29 2.25 -9.53
N THR A 89 0.43 2.71 -10.56
CA THR A 89 1.77 2.21 -10.87
C THR A 89 2.73 2.45 -9.70
N MET A 90 3.89 1.81 -9.70
CA MET A 90 4.95 2.02 -8.70
C MET A 90 5.69 3.36 -8.90
N ALA A 91 4.94 4.46 -8.85
CA ALA A 91 5.40 5.83 -9.01
C ALA A 91 4.60 6.79 -8.12
N GLY A 92 5.19 7.92 -7.77
CA GLY A 92 4.67 8.88 -6.81
C GLY A 92 5.07 8.55 -5.37
N THR A 93 4.51 9.33 -4.45
CA THR A 93 4.73 9.17 -3.02
C THR A 93 3.50 8.54 -2.37
N LEU A 94 3.70 7.40 -1.74
CA LEU A 94 2.71 6.79 -0.87
C LEU A 94 2.60 7.61 0.41
N VAL A 95 1.39 8.07 0.74
CA VAL A 95 1.11 8.82 1.96
C VAL A 95 0.17 7.99 2.82
N PHE A 96 0.56 7.78 4.08
CA PHE A 96 -0.18 7.00 5.04
C PHE A 96 -0.35 7.78 6.34
N TRP A 97 -1.57 7.84 6.87
CA TRP A 97 -1.84 8.55 8.12
C TRP A 97 -2.94 7.91 8.93
N PHE A 98 -2.99 8.30 10.21
CA PHE A 98 -4.07 7.92 11.11
C PHE A 98 -4.95 9.12 11.48
N SER A 99 -6.26 8.92 11.44
CA SER A 99 -7.27 9.79 12.05
C SER A 99 -7.99 9.03 13.16
N GLY A 100 -7.63 9.31 14.41
CA GLY A 100 -8.02 8.44 15.53
C GLY A 100 -7.44 7.04 15.36
N MET A 101 -8.30 6.02 15.38
CA MET A 101 -7.92 4.62 15.14
C MET A 101 -7.99 4.19 13.66
N LYS A 102 -8.40 5.09 12.76
CA LYS A 102 -8.60 4.77 11.34
C LYS A 102 -7.32 5.05 10.57
N ALA A 103 -6.83 4.04 9.87
CA ALA A 103 -5.75 4.20 8.90
C ALA A 103 -6.29 4.83 7.61
N HIS A 104 -5.45 5.52 6.87
CA HIS A 104 -5.79 6.08 5.58
C HIS A 104 -4.58 6.04 4.66
N MET A 105 -4.84 5.97 3.36
CA MET A 105 -3.81 5.94 2.35
C MET A 105 -4.19 6.75 1.12
N SER A 106 -3.18 7.37 0.50
CA SER A 106 -3.24 7.97 -0.82
C SER A 106 -1.89 7.82 -1.54
N VAL A 107 -1.88 8.10 -2.84
CA VAL A 107 -0.66 8.23 -3.63
C VAL A 107 -0.66 9.62 -4.26
N GLU A 108 0.38 10.40 -3.99
CA GLU A 108 0.57 11.75 -4.50
C GLU A 108 1.56 11.75 -5.67
N GLY A 109 1.23 12.41 -6.77
CA GLY A 109 2.07 12.48 -7.96
C GLY A 109 2.24 11.16 -8.72
N GLY A 110 1.50 10.11 -8.35
CA GLY A 110 1.55 8.80 -9.02
C GLY A 110 0.62 8.72 -10.24
N PHE A 111 0.86 7.74 -11.10
CA PHE A 111 0.02 7.46 -12.27
C PHE A 111 -1.06 6.45 -11.91
N LYS A 112 -2.32 6.91 -11.92
CA LYS A 112 -3.49 6.04 -11.77
C LYS A 112 -3.61 5.12 -12.98
N ILE A 113 -3.94 3.86 -12.74
CA ILE A 113 -4.27 2.90 -13.79
C ILE A 113 -5.79 2.95 -13.97
N SER A 114 -6.27 3.36 -15.14
CA SER A 114 -7.69 3.29 -15.48
C SER A 114 -8.08 1.85 -15.75
N HIS A 115 -9.28 1.46 -15.30
CA HIS A 115 -10.00 0.36 -15.93
C HIS A 115 -10.48 0.88 -17.28
N ASP A 116 -9.66 0.73 -18.32
CA ASP A 116 -10.17 0.91 -19.67
C ASP A 116 -11.17 -0.22 -19.91
N SER A 117 -12.46 0.13 -19.91
CA SER A 117 -13.53 -0.73 -20.34
C SER A 117 -13.21 -1.19 -21.77
N GLN A 118 -12.87 -2.47 -21.93
CA GLN A 118 -12.96 -3.11 -23.24
C GLN A 118 -14.42 -3.31 -23.61
#